data_AF-A0A820PAH2-F1
#
_entry.id   AF-A0A820PAH2-F1
#
_cell.length_a   1.000
_cell.length_b   1.000
_cell.length_c   1.000
_cell.angle_alpha   90.00
_cell.angle_beta   90.00
_cell.angle_gamma   90.00
#
_symmetry.space_group_name_H-M   'P 1'
#
loop_
_entity.id
_entity.type
_entity.pdbx_description
1 polymer ?
#
loop_
_entity_poly.entity_id
_entity_poly.type
_entity_poly.pdbx_seq_one_letter_code
_entity_poly.pdbx_strand_id
1 'polypeptide(L)'
;LVEYEKDLNNQANVRDYIITFITDLAITTSNSIILQATSLVQLTQSTNQLTRAALMLITDRCYQLTVALQSMSTRISYENAQMASTQLIQCASNILTAVNGPLQERTIVLDLDSSRANTLPTDYD
;
A
#
# COMPACT_ATOMS: atom_id res chain seq x y z
N LEU A 1 -1.65 -2.37 -27.12
CA LEU A 1 -1.91 -1.28 -26.15
C LEU A 1 -3.15 -1.61 -25.32
N VAL A 2 -4.31 -1.80 -25.93
CA VAL A 2 -5.58 -2.15 -25.24
C VAL A 2 -5.48 -3.37 -24.33
N GLU A 3 -4.86 -4.47 -24.78
CA GLU A 3 -4.72 -5.69 -23.97
C GLU A 3 -3.75 -5.51 -22.79
N TYR A 4 -2.70 -4.71 -22.97
CA TYR A 4 -1.75 -4.36 -21.92
C TYR A 4 -2.39 -3.49 -20.83
N GLU A 5 -3.18 -2.49 -21.21
CA GLU A 5 -3.93 -1.65 -20.27
C GLU A 5 -4.99 -2.46 -19.50
N LYS A 6 -5.65 -3.39 -20.17
CA LYS A 6 -6.60 -4.32 -19.53
C LYS A 6 -5.91 -5.19 -18.47
N ASP A 7 -4.75 -5.73 -18.78
CA ASP A 7 -3.98 -6.55 -17.84
C ASP A 7 -3.48 -5.73 -16.64
N LEU A 8 -3.02 -4.50 -16.85
CA LEU A 8 -2.63 -3.59 -15.78
C LEU A 8 -3.79 -3.30 -14.83
N ASN A 9 -4.97 -3.00 -15.37
CA ASN A 9 -6.18 -2.77 -14.57
C ASN A 9 -6.60 -4.02 -13.79
N ASN A 10 -6.55 -5.21 -14.40
CA ASN A 10 -6.86 -6.46 -13.70
C ASN A 10 -5.91 -6.71 -12.53
N GLN A 11 -4.61 -6.50 -12.73
CA GLN A 11 -3.61 -6.65 -11.68
C GLN A 11 -3.82 -5.61 -10.56
N ALA A 12 -4.15 -4.37 -10.91
CA ALA A 12 -4.45 -3.34 -9.93
C ALA A 12 -5.67 -3.70 -9.07
N ASN A 13 -6.75 -4.22 -9.66
CA ASN A 13 -7.94 -4.66 -8.92
C ASN A 13 -7.63 -5.77 -7.91
N VAL A 14 -6.88 -6.79 -8.33
CA VAL A 14 -6.46 -7.88 -7.43
C VAL A 14 -5.58 -7.32 -6.30
N ARG A 15 -4.69 -6.38 -6.61
CA ARG A 15 -3.83 -5.75 -5.61
C ARG A 15 -4.62 -4.93 -4.60
N ASP A 16 -5.55 -4.09 -5.04
CA ASP A 16 -6.46 -3.31 -4.16
C ASP A 16 -7.19 -4.24 -3.17
N TYR A 17 -7.67 -5.39 -3.66
CA TYR A 17 -8.32 -6.40 -2.82
C TYR A 17 -7.37 -6.97 -1.74
N ILE A 18 -6.16 -7.37 -2.12
CA ILE A 18 -5.17 -7.92 -1.17
C ILE A 18 -4.72 -6.85 -0.17
N ILE A 19 -4.54 -5.60 -0.61
CA ILE A 19 -4.19 -4.48 0.27
C ILE A 19 -5.27 -4.33 1.34
N THR A 20 -6.53 -4.29 0.94
CA THR A 20 -7.67 -4.19 1.87
C THR A 20 -7.63 -5.32 2.90
N PHE A 21 -7.40 -6.56 2.46
CA PHE A 21 -7.27 -7.70 3.37
C PHE A 21 -6.12 -7.51 4.39
N ILE A 22 -4.93 -7.07 3.95
CA ILE A 22 -3.79 -6.86 4.84
C ILE A 22 -4.06 -5.73 5.85
N THR A 23 -4.72 -4.66 5.42
CA THR A 23 -5.04 -3.53 6.29
C THR A 23 -6.04 -3.91 7.37
N ASP A 24 -6.87 -4.93 7.15
CA ASP A 24 -7.85 -5.43 8.12
C ASP A 24 -7.29 -6.42 9.15
N LEU A 25 -6.05 -6.90 8.96
CA LEU A 25 -5.43 -7.86 9.90
C LEU A 25 -5.23 -7.24 11.29
N ALA A 26 -5.16 -8.04 12.35
CA ALA A 26 -4.82 -7.52 13.67
C ALA A 26 -3.30 -7.31 13.81
N ILE A 27 -2.88 -6.25 14.52
CA ILE A 27 -1.48 -6.03 14.90
C ILE A 27 -1.30 -6.46 16.35
N THR A 28 -0.80 -7.68 16.56
CA THR A 28 -0.75 -8.32 17.89
C THR A 28 0.66 -8.58 18.39
N THR A 29 1.63 -8.74 17.48
CA THR A 29 3.01 -9.12 17.79
C THR A 29 4.01 -8.47 16.85
N SER A 30 5.30 -8.48 17.19
CA SER A 30 6.37 -8.07 16.25
C SER A 30 6.32 -8.85 14.94
N ASN A 31 5.99 -10.14 14.98
CA ASN A 31 5.89 -10.98 13.79
C ASN A 31 4.71 -10.54 12.90
N SER A 32 3.58 -10.15 13.49
CA SER A 32 2.47 -9.58 12.72
C SER A 32 2.87 -8.28 12.02
N ILE A 33 3.70 -7.45 12.68
CA ILE A 33 4.22 -6.21 12.08
C ILE A 33 5.12 -6.54 10.90
N ILE A 34 6.08 -7.45 11.09
CA ILE A 34 7.04 -7.87 10.06
C ILE A 34 6.32 -8.46 8.85
N LEU A 35 5.39 -9.39 9.08
CA LEU A 35 4.65 -10.05 8.00
C LEU A 35 3.86 -9.04 7.19
N GLN A 36 3.08 -8.18 7.85
CA GLN A 36 2.26 -7.20 7.15
C GLN A 36 3.12 -6.16 6.42
N ALA A 37 4.19 -5.65 7.05
CA ALA A 37 5.11 -4.72 6.39
C ALA A 37 5.77 -5.36 5.15
N THR A 38 6.20 -6.62 5.26
CA THR A 38 6.79 -7.37 4.13
C THR A 38 5.78 -7.57 3.00
N SER A 39 4.53 -7.93 3.32
CA SER A 39 3.49 -8.07 2.31
C SER A 39 3.19 -6.74 1.62
N LEU A 40 3.12 -5.63 2.36
CA LEU A 40 2.95 -4.30 1.76
C LEU A 40 4.13 -3.93 0.86
N VAL A 41 5.37 -4.24 1.24
CA VAL A 41 6.55 -4.04 0.38
C VAL A 41 6.41 -4.83 -0.91
N GLN A 42 6.06 -6.12 -0.85
CA GLN A 42 5.90 -6.95 -2.05
C GLN A 42 4.81 -6.41 -2.99
N LEU A 43 3.66 -6.00 -2.45
CA LEU A 43 2.56 -5.47 -3.25
C LEU A 43 2.92 -4.13 -3.89
N THR A 44 3.60 -3.27 -3.15
CA THR A 44 4.00 -1.93 -3.64
C THR A 44 5.24 -1.96 -4.54
N GLN A 45 6.10 -2.98 -4.44
CA GLN A 45 7.26 -3.17 -5.31
C GLN A 45 6.88 -3.79 -6.66
N SER A 46 5.79 -4.56 -6.71
CA SER A 46 5.36 -5.29 -7.91
C SER A 46 4.94 -4.40 -9.08
N THR A 47 4.75 -3.09 -8.88
CA THR A 47 4.37 -2.15 -9.95
C THR A 47 4.60 -0.70 -9.54
N ASN A 48 4.69 0.19 -10.53
CA ASN A 48 4.59 1.64 -10.35
C ASN A 48 3.15 2.18 -10.47
N GLN A 49 2.15 1.31 -10.66
CA GLN A 49 0.75 1.69 -10.84
C GLN A 49 -0.10 1.20 -9.66
N LEU A 50 -0.25 2.06 -8.66
CA LEU A 50 -1.18 1.87 -7.53
C LEU A 50 -2.34 2.83 -7.67
N THR A 51 -3.54 2.37 -7.31
CA THR A 51 -4.71 3.25 -7.25
C THR A 51 -4.55 4.24 -6.09
N ARG A 52 -5.21 5.39 -6.17
CA ARG A 52 -5.22 6.37 -5.07
C ARG A 52 -5.76 5.76 -3.77
N ALA A 53 -6.80 4.93 -3.86
CA ALA A 53 -7.39 4.28 -2.70
C ALA A 53 -6.41 3.31 -2.03
N ALA A 54 -5.73 2.47 -2.83
CA ALA A 54 -4.67 1.60 -2.32
C ALA A 54 -3.55 2.40 -1.65
N LEU A 55 -3.10 3.51 -2.26
CA LEU A 55 -2.06 4.36 -1.67
C LEU A 55 -2.47 4.90 -0.30
N MET A 56 -3.72 5.33 -0.13
CA MET A 56 -4.22 5.79 1.18
C MET A 56 -4.23 4.66 2.20
N LEU A 57 -4.77 3.49 1.84
CA LEU A 57 -4.81 2.32 2.73
C LEU A 57 -3.41 1.86 3.15
N ILE A 58 -2.48 1.75 2.20
CA ILE A 58 -1.10 1.37 2.49
C ILE A 58 -0.43 2.41 3.39
N THR A 59 -0.62 3.70 3.12
CA THR A 59 -0.01 4.78 3.90
C THR A 59 -0.49 4.75 5.34
N ASP A 60 -1.81 4.69 5.55
CA ASP A 60 -2.40 4.60 6.88
C ASP A 60 -1.90 3.34 7.60
N ARG A 61 -1.85 2.21 6.89
CA ARG A 61 -1.38 0.96 7.50
C ARG A 61 0.10 1.00 7.87
N CYS A 62 0.94 1.56 7.00
CA CYS A 62 2.37 1.72 7.27
C CYS A 62 2.60 2.60 8.52
N TYR A 63 1.77 3.63 8.70
CA TYR A 63 1.77 4.45 9.91
C TYR A 63 1.36 3.65 11.16
N GLN A 64 0.23 2.94 11.12
CA GLN A 64 -0.25 2.11 12.23
C GLN A 64 0.79 1.06 12.68
N LEU A 65 1.42 0.37 11.71
CA LEU A 65 2.47 -0.61 11.96
C LEU A 65 3.71 0.03 12.61
N THR A 66 4.07 1.25 12.20
CA THR A 66 5.18 2.02 12.80
C THR A 66 4.87 2.40 14.25
N VAL A 67 3.66 2.88 14.53
CA VAL A 67 3.23 3.21 15.89
C VAL A 67 3.22 1.96 16.77
N ALA A 68 2.70 0.84 16.26
CA ALA A 68 2.71 -0.42 16.99
C ALA A 68 4.14 -0.90 17.29
N LEU A 69 5.06 -0.81 16.31
CA LEU A 69 6.46 -1.17 16.51
C LEU A 69 7.11 -0.32 17.60
N GLN A 70 6.88 1.00 17.58
CA GLN A 70 7.39 1.90 18.59
C GLN A 70 6.88 1.53 19.99
N SER A 71 5.59 1.21 20.12
CA SER A 71 4.97 0.83 21.39
C SER A 71 5.53 -0.47 21.98
N MET A 72 6.02 -1.37 21.11
CA MET A 72 6.59 -2.67 21.49
C MET A 72 8.12 -2.67 21.55
N SER A 73 8.78 -1.55 21.21
CA SER A 73 10.23 -1.47 21.00
C SER A 73 11.09 -1.98 22.16
N THR A 74 10.64 -1.83 23.41
CA THR A 74 11.35 -2.30 24.61
C THR A 74 11.09 -3.77 24.95
N ARG A 75 10.17 -4.42 24.25
CA ARG A 75 9.68 -5.79 24.53
C ARG A 75 10.00 -6.79 23.41
N ILE A 76 10.69 -6.34 22.36
CA ILE A 76 11.02 -7.15 21.19
C ILE A 76 12.54 -7.24 21.03
N SER A 77 13.01 -8.25 20.31
CA SER A 77 14.43 -8.34 19.98
C SER A 77 14.85 -7.21 19.07
N TYR A 78 16.12 -6.79 19.18
CA TYR A 78 16.73 -5.83 18.26
C TYR A 78 16.59 -6.27 16.80
N GLU A 79 16.79 -7.56 16.52
CA GLU A 79 16.64 -8.14 15.18
C GLU A 79 15.22 -7.94 14.62
N ASN A 80 14.19 -8.22 15.42
CA ASN A 80 12.80 -8.00 14.99
C ASN A 80 12.51 -6.52 14.78
N ALA A 81 13.04 -5.65 15.64
CA ALA A 81 12.89 -4.21 15.49
C ALA A 81 13.54 -3.71 14.19
N GLN A 82 14.76 -4.18 13.90
CA GLN A 82 15.50 -3.85 12.69
C GLN A 82 14.79 -4.35 11.43
N MET A 83 14.32 -5.60 11.44
CA MET A 83 13.60 -6.20 10.31
C MET A 83 12.30 -5.44 10.02
N ALA A 84 11.47 -5.21 11.04
CA ALA A 84 10.24 -4.45 10.89
C ALA A 84 10.49 -3.03 10.38
N SER A 85 11.47 -2.32 10.96
CA SER A 85 11.83 -0.96 10.54
C SER A 85 12.29 -0.93 9.08
N THR A 86 13.10 -1.90 8.66
CA THR A 86 13.59 -2.00 7.27
C THR A 86 12.44 -2.16 6.28
N GLN A 87 11.48 -3.04 6.59
CA GLN A 87 10.31 -3.24 5.73
C GLN A 87 9.39 -2.01 5.70
N LEU A 88 9.20 -1.33 6.83
CA LEU A 88 8.40 -0.10 6.90
C LEU A 88 9.04 1.05 6.10
N ILE A 89 10.36 1.21 6.18
CA ILE A 89 11.10 2.20 5.38
C ILE A 89 10.97 1.88 3.88
N GLN A 90 11.12 0.61 3.50
CA GLN A 90 10.96 0.20 2.11
C GLN A 90 9.53 0.42 1.60
N CYS A 91 8.52 0.14 2.43
CA CYS A 91 7.12 0.39 2.12
C CYS A 91 6.90 1.89 1.85
N ALA A 92 7.37 2.76 2.74
CA ALA A 92 7.28 4.21 2.56
C ALA A 92 8.00 4.70 1.28
N SER A 93 9.16 4.14 0.96
CA SER A 93 9.90 4.45 -0.27
C SER A 93 9.12 4.05 -1.53
N ASN A 94 8.48 2.88 -1.52
CA ASN A 94 7.65 2.42 -2.62
C ASN A 94 6.41 3.31 -2.80
N ILE A 95 5.76 3.72 -1.71
CA ILE A 95 4.63 4.67 -1.74
C ILE A 95 5.05 5.99 -2.40
N LEU A 96 6.19 6.56 -1.97
CA LEU A 96 6.71 7.80 -2.55
C LEU A 96 6.96 7.67 -4.06
N THR A 97 7.53 6.54 -4.48
CA THR A 97 7.79 6.26 -5.90
C THR A 97 6.49 6.13 -6.70
N ALA A 98 5.50 5.41 -6.15
CA ALA A 98 4.20 5.19 -6.78
C ALA A 98 3.39 6.48 -6.91
N VAL A 99 3.50 7.43 -5.96
CA VAL A 99 2.88 8.76 -6.07
C VAL A 99 3.57 9.63 -7.13
N ASN A 100 4.90 9.56 -7.21
CA ASN A 100 5.67 10.39 -8.14
C ASN A 100 5.47 10.00 -9.62
N GLY A 101 5.18 8.73 -9.92
CA GLY A 101 4.98 8.26 -11.30
C GLY A 101 3.87 9.01 -12.05
N PRO A 102 2.62 9.01 -11.53
CA PRO A 102 1.52 9.74 -12.13
C PRO A 102 1.74 11.26 -12.16
N LEU A 103 2.29 11.85 -11.09
CA LEU A 103 2.57 13.29 -11.02
C LEU A 103 3.59 13.77 -12.06
N GLN A 104 4.47 12.88 -12.50
CA GLN A 104 5.46 13.17 -13.55
C GLN A 104 4.98 12.72 -14.94
N GLU A 105 3.72 12.30 -15.08
CA GLU A 105 3.15 11.76 -16.32
C GLU A 105 3.92 10.54 -16.88
N ARG A 106 4.58 9.79 -15.99
CA ARG A 106 5.39 8.61 -16.36
C ARG A 106 4.62 7.30 -16.32
N THR A 107 3.40 7.32 -15.82
CA THR A 107 2.51 6.15 -15.69
C THR A 107 1.09 6.51 -16.11
N ILE A 108 0.34 5.54 -16.63
CA ILE A 108 -1.07 5.74 -16.99
C ILE A 108 -1.94 5.91 -15.73
N VAL A 109 -3.06 6.62 -15.88
CA VAL A 109 -4.13 6.62 -14.87
C VAL A 109 -4.95 5.33 -15.05
N LEU A 110 -5.14 4.57 -13.97
CA LEU A 110 -5.92 3.33 -13.98
C LEU A 110 -7.43 3.60 -14.13
N ASP A 111 -8.15 2.68 -14.74
CA ASP A 111 -9.61 2.80 -14.99
C ASP A 111 -10.37 2.94 -13.67
N LEU A 112 -9.96 2.22 -12.63
CA LEU A 112 -10.60 2.29 -11.31
C LEU A 112 -10.44 3.68 -10.68
N ASP A 113 -9.27 4.31 -10.84
CA ASP A 113 -9.03 5.68 -10.36
C ASP A 113 -9.79 6.70 -11.20
N SER A 114 -9.82 6.53 -12.52
CA SER A 114 -10.61 7.38 -13.43
C SER A 114 -12.10 7.30 -13.10
N SER A 115 -12.63 6.08 -12.92
CA SER A 115 -14.03 5.84 -12.56
C SER A 115 -14.39 6.49 -11.22
N ARG A 116 -13.58 6.28 -10.17
CA ARG A 116 -13.79 6.88 -8.84
C ARG A 116 -13.70 8.40 -8.86
N ALA A 117 -12.79 8.98 -9.63
CA ALA A 117 -12.65 10.44 -9.75
C ALA A 117 -13.85 11.09 -10.45
N ASN A 118 -14.52 10.34 -11.33
CA ASN A 118 -15.69 10.79 -12.08
C ASN A 118 -17.03 10.42 -11.41
N THR A 119 -17.01 9.71 -10.28
CA THR A 119 -18.22 9.37 -9.53
C THR A 119 -18.68 10.60 -8.74
N LEU A 120 -19.87 11.13 -9.06
CA LEU A 120 -20.45 12.25 -8.32
C LEU A 120 -20.75 11.83 -6.86
N PRO A 121 -20.47 12.68 -5.86
CA PRO A 121 -20.84 12.39 -4.48
C PRO A 121 -22.34 12.11 -4.36
N THR A 122 -22.71 11.08 -3.59
CA THR A 122 -24.10 10.71 -3.30
C THR A 122 -24.88 11.77 -2.53
N ASP A 123 -24.22 12.83 -2.07
CA ASP A 123 -24.79 13.90 -1.25
C ASP A 123 -25.33 15.08 -2.10
N TYR A 124 -25.51 14.88 -3.41
CA TYR A 124 -26.07 15.86 -4.35
C TYR A 124 -27.53 15.56 -4.77
N ASP A 125 -28.29 14.86 -3.93
CA ASP A 125 -29.75 14.73 -4.05
C ASP A 125 -30.48 15.51 -2.93
#